data_AF-X1KSN9-F1
#
_entry.id   AF-X1KSN9-F1
#
_cell.length_a   1.000
_cell.length_b   1.000
_cell.length_c   1.000
_cell.angle_alpha   90.00
_cell.angle_beta   90.00
_cell.angle_gamma   90.00
#
_symmetry.space_group_name_H-M   'P 1'
#
loop_
_entity.id
_entity.type
_entity.pdbx_description
1 polymer ?
#
loop_
_entity_poly.entity_id
_entity_poly.type
_entity_poly.pdbx_seq_one_letter_code
_entity_poly.pdbx_strand_id
1 'polypeptide(L)'
;PSLYDIPYNDLLTRGLNLMKSITRNGGGLYIGHPWRFVDIQGDSVDWKHCSLNPNAESPIIESFGVLGPHLHFVMWGRLEDSAQVFKRTGWVYRTLGELHTQEDVFACVNYQLSHCGIHATRHALRWWGFMSYNNFICVSKSQDQEVQLCPVCGGRLWVLDRDGELFELYSLTITRRHFKFKVTQKRLEPKKRVPKIHSGDTRHKGRRNVY
;
A
#
# COMPACT_ATOMS: atom_id res chain seq x y z
N PRO A 1 -21.85 -3.31 15.26
CA PRO A 1 -20.66 -2.48 15.55
C PRO A 1 -20.28 -1.65 14.33
N SER A 2 -20.14 -0.35 14.53
CA SER A 2 -19.56 0.56 13.55
C SER A 2 -18.10 0.18 13.27
N LEU A 3 -17.55 0.55 12.10
CA LEU A 3 -16.12 0.35 11.82
C LEU A 3 -15.22 1.08 12.83
N TYR A 4 -15.73 2.15 13.46
CA TYR A 4 -15.07 2.91 14.52
C TYR A 4 -15.01 2.18 15.86
N ASP A 5 -15.85 1.16 16.07
CA ASP A 5 -15.87 0.37 17.31
C ASP A 5 -14.91 -0.83 17.26
N ILE A 6 -14.32 -1.09 16.09
CA ILE A 6 -13.43 -2.23 15.88
C ILE A 6 -12.00 -1.79 16.25
N PRO A 7 -11.29 -2.54 17.12
CA PRO A 7 -9.88 -2.28 17.37
C PRO A 7 -9.11 -2.20 16.05
N TYR A 8 -8.25 -1.19 15.89
CA TYR A 8 -7.54 -0.95 14.64
C TYR A 8 -6.82 -2.20 14.08
N ASN A 9 -6.25 -3.03 14.95
CA ASN A 9 -5.59 -4.28 14.56
C ASN A 9 -6.57 -5.32 13.97
N ASP A 10 -7.79 -5.37 14.48
CA ASP A 10 -8.82 -6.27 13.98
C ASP A 10 -9.33 -5.79 12.63
N LEU A 11 -9.52 -4.47 12.49
CA LEU A 11 -9.87 -3.86 11.21
C LEU A 11 -8.79 -4.13 10.15
N LEU A 12 -7.51 -3.95 10.51
CA LEU A 12 -6.38 -4.27 9.66
C LEU A 12 -6.37 -5.74 9.23
N THR A 13 -6.58 -6.65 10.18
CA THR A 13 -6.59 -8.09 9.91
C THR A 13 -7.75 -8.47 8.99
N ARG A 14 -8.94 -7.92 9.24
CA ARG A 14 -10.13 -8.11 8.38
C ARG A 14 -9.90 -7.57 6.98
N GLY A 15 -9.38 -6.35 6.87
CA GLY A 15 -9.05 -5.72 5.58
C GLY A 15 -8.04 -6.56 4.80
N LEU A 16 -6.93 -6.97 5.42
CA LEU A 16 -5.93 -7.80 4.77
C LEU A 16 -6.50 -9.17 4.32
N ASN A 17 -7.34 -9.79 5.13
CA ASN A 17 -7.98 -11.07 4.79
C ASN A 17 -8.99 -10.92 3.65
N LEU A 18 -9.77 -9.84 3.64
CA LEU A 18 -10.65 -9.49 2.54
C LEU A 18 -9.84 -9.34 1.25
N MET A 19 -8.78 -8.53 1.27
CA MET A 19 -7.94 -8.28 0.09
C MET A 19 -7.29 -9.55 -0.45
N LYS A 20 -6.78 -10.42 0.44
CA LYS A 20 -6.28 -11.74 0.06
C LYS A 20 -7.35 -12.61 -0.60
N SER A 21 -8.59 -12.53 -0.13
CA SER A 21 -9.68 -13.35 -0.65
C SER A 21 -10.19 -12.90 -2.02
N ILE A 22 -10.14 -11.60 -2.33
CA ILE A 22 -10.67 -11.04 -3.58
C ILE A 22 -9.63 -10.99 -4.70
N THR A 23 -8.34 -11.14 -4.37
CA THR A 23 -7.26 -11.09 -5.35
C THR A 23 -6.72 -12.48 -5.67
N ARG A 24 -6.82 -12.88 -6.94
CA ARG A 24 -6.28 -14.16 -7.44
C ARG A 24 -4.95 -13.96 -8.16
N ASN A 25 -4.02 -14.89 -7.92
CA ASN A 25 -2.67 -14.92 -8.52
C ASN A 25 -1.93 -13.58 -8.40
N GLY A 26 -1.95 -13.01 -7.20
CA GLY A 26 -1.48 -11.66 -6.97
C GLY A 26 -0.92 -11.45 -5.58
N GLY A 27 -0.77 -10.18 -5.24
CA GLY A 27 -0.29 -9.73 -3.96
C GLY A 27 -0.47 -8.23 -3.85
N GLY A 28 0.11 -7.66 -2.81
CA GLY A 28 0.14 -6.23 -2.66
C GLY A 28 0.81 -5.79 -1.39
N LEU A 29 0.67 -4.50 -1.12
CA LEU A 29 0.94 -3.87 0.14
C LEU A 29 -0.34 -3.24 0.67
N TYR A 30 -0.41 -3.11 1.99
CA TYR A 30 -1.30 -2.15 2.60
C TYR A 30 -0.49 -1.09 3.34
N ILE A 31 -1.02 0.12 3.34
CA ILE A 31 -0.56 1.25 4.14
C ILE A 31 -1.77 1.70 4.95
N GLY A 32 -1.69 1.49 6.26
CA GLY A 32 -2.78 1.82 7.16
C GLY A 32 -2.35 2.95 8.08
N HIS A 33 -3.22 3.94 8.25
CA HIS A 33 -3.07 4.95 9.27
C HIS A 33 -4.36 5.09 10.09
N PRO A 34 -4.26 5.43 11.38
CA PRO A 34 -5.41 5.45 12.27
C PRO A 34 -6.22 6.74 12.18
N TRP A 35 -5.82 7.71 11.35
CA TRP A 35 -6.36 9.07 11.36
C TRP A 35 -7.07 9.42 10.05
N ARG A 36 -8.08 10.27 10.14
CA ARG A 36 -8.62 11.03 9.00
C ARG A 36 -8.41 12.51 9.26
N PHE A 37 -8.29 13.27 8.18
CA PHE A 37 -8.19 14.72 8.26
C PHE A 37 -9.57 15.31 8.01
N VAL A 38 -9.98 16.17 8.93
CA VAL A 38 -11.25 16.89 8.85
C VAL A 38 -11.04 18.37 9.12
N ASP A 39 -11.94 19.21 8.61
CA ASP A 39 -11.97 20.64 8.89
C ASP A 39 -12.71 20.95 10.21
N ILE A 40 -12.81 22.24 10.56
CA ILE A 40 -13.50 22.73 11.77
C ILE A 40 -14.99 22.36 11.85
N GLN A 41 -15.61 22.02 10.72
CA GLN A 41 -16.98 21.52 10.66
C GLN A 41 -17.06 19.99 10.81
N GLY A 42 -15.92 19.30 10.74
CA GLY A 42 -15.82 17.84 10.80
C GLY A 42 -15.94 17.16 9.44
N ASP A 43 -15.92 17.93 8.35
CA ASP A 43 -15.98 17.40 6.99
C ASP A 43 -14.62 16.89 6.54
N SER A 44 -14.61 15.81 5.73
CA SER A 44 -13.36 15.19 5.27
C SER A 44 -12.57 16.13 4.36
N VAL A 45 -11.27 16.28 4.64
CA VAL A 45 -10.35 17.12 3.87
C VAL A 45 -9.37 16.25 3.09
N ASP A 46 -9.20 16.56 1.80
CA ASP A 46 -8.16 15.94 0.97
C ASP A 46 -6.76 16.34 1.45
N TRP A 47 -5.82 15.39 1.51
CA TRP A 47 -4.45 15.64 1.97
C TRP A 47 -3.74 16.77 1.21
N LYS A 48 -4.02 16.95 -0.09
CA LYS A 48 -3.47 18.05 -0.89
C LYS A 48 -3.90 19.45 -0.41
N HIS A 49 -5.04 19.58 0.27
CA HIS A 49 -5.56 20.85 0.79
C HIS A 49 -5.44 20.95 2.32
N CYS A 50 -5.00 19.89 2.99
CA CYS A 50 -4.90 19.81 4.44
C CYS A 50 -3.78 20.72 4.98
N SER A 51 -4.08 21.59 5.96
CA SER A 51 -3.07 22.46 6.59
C SER A 51 -1.94 21.72 7.30
N LEU A 52 -2.10 20.43 7.58
CA LEU A 52 -1.07 19.57 8.17
C LEU A 52 -0.09 19.02 7.11
N ASN A 53 -0.39 19.18 5.82
CA ASN A 53 0.51 18.82 4.73
C ASN A 53 1.51 19.97 4.49
N PRO A 54 2.83 19.74 4.68
CA PRO A 54 3.84 20.76 4.41
C PRO A 54 3.85 21.26 2.95
N ASN A 55 3.28 20.48 2.03
CA ASN A 55 3.18 20.77 0.60
C ASN A 55 1.71 21.00 0.18
N ALA A 56 0.89 21.60 1.04
CA ALA A 56 -0.52 21.86 0.71
C ALA A 56 -0.67 22.85 -0.45
N GLU A 57 -1.65 22.58 -1.30
CA GLU A 57 -2.07 23.40 -2.43
C GLU A 57 -3.33 24.20 -2.08
N SER A 58 -3.44 25.42 -2.62
CA SER A 58 -4.59 26.30 -2.39
C SER A 58 -5.90 25.71 -2.95
N PRO A 59 -7.05 25.84 -2.26
CA PRO A 59 -7.20 26.47 -0.94
C PRO A 59 -6.64 25.58 0.17
N ILE A 60 -5.89 26.19 1.09
CA ILE A 60 -5.40 25.50 2.29
C ILE A 60 -6.51 25.53 3.34
N ILE A 61 -6.95 24.35 3.77
CA ILE A 61 -8.05 24.16 4.71
C ILE A 61 -7.44 23.82 6.07
N GLU A 62 -7.77 24.62 7.08
CA GLU A 62 -7.41 24.31 8.47
C GLU A 62 -7.99 22.96 8.87
N SER A 63 -7.12 22.02 9.22
CA SER A 63 -7.46 20.61 9.39
C SER A 63 -6.89 20.03 10.67
N PHE A 64 -7.57 19.03 11.23
CA PHE A 64 -7.09 18.24 12.37
C PHE A 64 -7.25 16.74 12.11
N GLY A 65 -6.36 15.96 12.72
CA GLY A 65 -6.42 14.51 12.70
C GLY A 65 -7.43 13.98 13.71
N VAL A 66 -8.46 13.29 13.25
CA VAL A 66 -9.42 12.56 14.09
C VAL A 66 -9.19 11.06 13.97
N LEU A 67 -9.47 10.30 15.03
CA LEU A 67 -9.42 8.84 14.98
C LEU A 67 -10.44 8.35 13.96
N GLY A 68 -9.95 7.79 12.87
CA GLY A 68 -10.77 7.40 11.74
C GLY A 68 -9.99 6.42 10.91
N PRO A 69 -9.99 5.13 11.27
CA PRO A 69 -9.04 4.20 10.69
C PRO A 69 -9.24 4.10 9.18
N HIS A 70 -8.14 4.28 8.44
CA HIS A 70 -8.14 4.42 7.00
C HIS A 70 -7.03 3.54 6.40
N LEU A 71 -7.40 2.72 5.41
CA LEU A 71 -6.53 1.70 4.85
C LEU A 71 -6.41 1.90 3.34
N HIS A 72 -5.19 2.10 2.89
CA HIS A 72 -4.84 2.07 1.48
C HIS A 72 -4.25 0.72 1.10
N PHE A 73 -4.54 0.28 -0.11
CA PHE A 73 -3.99 -0.94 -0.66
C PHE A 73 -3.47 -0.69 -2.08
N VAL A 74 -2.22 -1.07 -2.34
CA VAL A 74 -1.67 -1.15 -3.69
C VAL A 74 -1.47 -2.63 -4.00
N MET A 75 -2.12 -3.12 -5.05
CA MET A 75 -2.17 -4.54 -5.34
C MET A 75 -2.10 -4.80 -6.83
N TRP A 76 -1.73 -6.04 -7.17
CA TRP A 76 -1.86 -6.56 -8.52
C TRP A 76 -2.45 -7.96 -8.48
N GLY A 77 -3.01 -8.38 -9.60
CA GLY A 77 -3.69 -9.66 -9.75
C GLY A 77 -5.09 -9.48 -10.28
N ARG A 78 -5.82 -10.59 -10.39
CA ARG A 78 -7.21 -10.55 -10.86
C ARG A 78 -8.13 -10.31 -9.66
N LEU A 79 -8.84 -9.20 -9.68
CA LEU A 79 -9.82 -8.85 -8.64
C LEU A 79 -11.19 -9.49 -8.93
N GLU A 80 -11.83 -9.99 -7.89
CA GLU A 80 -13.24 -10.40 -7.88
C GLU A 80 -14.14 -9.17 -7.97
N ASP A 81 -15.18 -9.21 -8.79
CA ASP A 81 -16.13 -8.10 -8.97
C ASP A 81 -16.67 -7.54 -7.65
N SER A 82 -16.62 -6.21 -7.49
CA SER A 82 -16.97 -5.52 -6.24
C SER A 82 -18.41 -5.76 -5.79
N ALA A 83 -19.36 -5.94 -6.72
CA ALA A 83 -20.75 -6.26 -6.36
C ALA A 83 -20.87 -7.68 -5.79
N GLN A 84 -20.08 -8.64 -6.27
CA GLN A 84 -20.02 -9.99 -5.70
C GLN A 84 -19.35 -9.99 -4.32
N VAL A 85 -18.28 -9.22 -4.16
CA VAL A 85 -17.62 -9.02 -2.86
C VAL A 85 -18.60 -8.43 -1.85
N PHE A 86 -19.38 -7.42 -2.25
CA PHE A 86 -20.40 -6.82 -1.40
C PHE A 86 -21.47 -7.82 -0.98
N LYS A 87 -22.02 -8.61 -1.91
CA LYS A 87 -23.02 -9.64 -1.60
C LYS A 87 -22.53 -10.66 -0.56
N ARG A 88 -21.25 -11.04 -0.61
CA ARG A 88 -20.68 -12.04 0.31
C ARG A 88 -20.20 -11.47 1.63
N THR A 89 -19.73 -10.22 1.65
CA THR A 89 -18.97 -9.68 2.80
C THR A 89 -19.56 -8.41 3.39
N GLY A 90 -20.40 -7.69 2.66
CA GLY A 90 -20.85 -6.33 2.99
C GLY A 90 -19.82 -5.23 2.69
N TRP A 91 -18.64 -5.59 2.14
CA TRP A 91 -17.60 -4.62 1.78
C TRP A 91 -17.67 -4.26 0.29
N VAL A 92 -17.47 -2.97 0.00
CA VAL A 92 -17.25 -2.46 -1.35
C VAL A 92 -15.81 -2.00 -1.44
N TYR A 93 -15.15 -2.31 -2.56
CA TYR A 93 -13.88 -1.69 -2.90
C TYR A 93 -14.03 -0.89 -4.19
N ARG A 94 -13.22 0.17 -4.32
CA ARG A 94 -13.15 1.03 -5.50
C ARG A 94 -11.70 1.06 -6.00
N THR A 95 -11.51 0.80 -7.28
CA THR A 95 -10.23 1.05 -7.96
C THR A 95 -10.10 2.55 -8.20
N LEU A 96 -9.05 3.17 -7.65
CA LEU A 96 -8.81 4.62 -7.79
C LEU A 96 -7.95 4.97 -9.01
N GLY A 97 -7.23 3.99 -9.56
CA GLY A 97 -6.40 4.14 -10.76
C GLY A 97 -5.69 2.85 -11.10
N GLU A 98 -5.19 2.76 -12.33
CA GLU A 98 -4.27 1.71 -12.76
C GLU A 98 -2.83 2.27 -12.72
N LEU A 99 -1.87 1.44 -12.33
CA LEU A 99 -0.46 1.82 -12.23
C LEU A 99 0.30 1.04 -13.31
N HIS A 100 0.83 1.74 -14.31
CA HIS A 100 1.45 1.10 -15.48
C HIS A 100 2.96 1.24 -15.49
N THR A 101 3.48 2.33 -14.93
CA THR A 101 4.90 2.67 -14.91
C THR A 101 5.49 2.57 -13.50
N GLN A 102 6.81 2.55 -13.42
CA GLN A 102 7.50 2.58 -12.13
C GLN A 102 7.25 3.91 -11.41
N GLU A 103 7.16 4.99 -12.17
CA GLU A 103 6.86 6.34 -11.71
C GLU A 103 5.45 6.40 -11.11
N ASP A 104 4.45 5.76 -11.72
CA ASP A 104 3.09 5.68 -11.16
C ASP A 104 3.09 4.97 -9.81
N VAL A 105 3.78 3.83 -9.73
CA VAL A 105 3.89 3.05 -8.49
C VAL A 105 4.60 3.87 -7.41
N PHE A 106 5.70 4.53 -7.76
CA PHE A 106 6.43 5.39 -6.84
C PHE A 106 5.56 6.55 -6.34
N ALA A 107 4.92 7.29 -7.25
CA ALA A 107 4.07 8.42 -6.90
C ALA A 107 2.91 7.99 -5.99
N CYS A 108 2.26 6.87 -6.32
CA CYS A 108 1.14 6.33 -5.55
C CYS A 108 1.56 5.89 -4.13
N VAL A 109 2.68 5.16 -4.00
CA VAL A 109 3.20 4.72 -2.71
C VAL A 109 3.72 5.90 -1.90
N ASN A 110 4.44 6.84 -2.54
CA ASN A 110 4.96 8.04 -1.89
C ASN A 110 3.82 8.92 -1.36
N TYR A 111 2.76 9.11 -2.15
CA TYR A 111 1.57 9.83 -1.71
C TYR A 111 0.93 9.19 -0.48
N GLN A 112 0.79 7.86 -0.44
CA GLN A 112 0.23 7.16 0.71
C GLN A 112 1.13 7.23 1.95
N LEU A 113 2.45 7.18 1.77
CA LEU A 113 3.41 7.25 2.87
C LEU A 113 3.58 8.68 3.42
N SER A 114 3.37 9.72 2.60
CA SER A 114 3.56 11.11 3.02
C SER A 114 2.62 11.57 4.13
N HIS A 115 1.50 10.85 4.33
CA HIS A 115 0.53 11.09 5.40
C HIS A 115 0.28 9.85 6.26
N CYS A 116 1.16 8.85 6.18
CA CYS A 116 1.07 7.66 7.01
C CYS A 116 1.74 7.91 8.37
N GLY A 117 0.98 7.79 9.46
CA GLY A 117 1.54 7.83 10.81
C GLY A 117 2.47 6.64 11.06
N ILE A 118 3.74 6.90 11.39
CA ILE A 118 4.73 5.88 11.76
C ILE A 118 4.70 5.70 13.28
N HIS A 119 4.61 4.45 13.74
CA HIS A 119 4.72 4.10 15.16
C HIS A 119 5.95 3.22 15.37
N ALA A 120 6.76 3.50 16.40
CA ALA A 120 8.05 2.84 16.62
C ALA A 120 7.98 1.31 16.68
N THR A 121 6.87 0.76 17.17
CA THR A 121 6.69 -0.70 17.33
C THR A 121 5.88 -1.36 16.21
N ARG A 122 5.46 -0.63 15.18
CA ARG A 122 4.54 -1.15 14.15
C ARG A 122 5.00 -0.79 12.75
N HIS A 123 4.85 -1.75 11.84
CA HIS A 123 5.09 -1.50 10.42
C HIS A 123 3.93 -0.68 9.84
N ALA A 124 4.25 0.49 9.31
CA ALA A 124 3.35 1.32 8.52
C ALA A 124 2.94 0.63 7.21
N LEU A 125 3.85 -0.17 6.65
CA LEU A 125 3.66 -0.90 5.40
C LEU A 125 3.78 -2.40 5.67
N ARG A 126 2.81 -3.20 5.19
CA ARG A 126 2.98 -4.67 5.14
C ARG A 126 2.65 -5.24 3.78
N TRP A 127 3.53 -6.13 3.32
CA TRP A 127 3.35 -6.85 2.08
C TRP A 127 2.67 -8.22 2.26
N TRP A 128 1.99 -8.68 1.22
CA TRP A 128 1.35 -10.00 1.19
C TRP A 128 1.34 -10.61 -0.22
N GLY A 129 0.93 -11.89 -0.29
CA GLY A 129 0.90 -12.65 -1.52
C GLY A 129 2.31 -12.88 -2.06
N PHE A 130 2.48 -12.75 -3.38
CA PHE A 130 3.80 -12.87 -4.00
C PHE A 130 4.81 -11.82 -3.50
N MET A 131 4.36 -10.68 -2.96
CA MET A 131 5.23 -9.66 -2.36
C MET A 131 5.48 -9.88 -0.87
N SER A 132 5.03 -10.99 -0.26
CA SER A 132 5.29 -11.21 1.16
C SER A 132 6.80 -11.19 1.48
N TYR A 133 7.17 -10.68 2.66
CA TYR A 133 8.57 -10.61 3.10
C TYR A 133 9.28 -11.97 3.03
N ASN A 134 8.54 -13.08 3.19
CA ASN A 134 9.07 -14.44 3.12
C ASN A 134 9.57 -14.82 1.72
N ASN A 135 9.14 -14.11 0.67
CA ASN A 135 9.57 -14.32 -0.71
C ASN A 135 10.82 -13.50 -1.07
N PHE A 136 11.34 -12.71 -0.14
CA PHE A 136 12.55 -11.91 -0.35
C PHE A 136 13.71 -12.42 0.52
N ILE A 137 14.92 -12.27 0.00
CA ILE A 137 16.17 -12.44 0.75
C ILE A 137 16.82 -11.06 0.82
N CYS A 138 17.12 -10.60 2.03
CA CYS A 138 17.97 -9.43 2.21
C CYS A 138 19.38 -9.79 1.74
N VAL A 139 19.83 -9.17 0.65
CA VAL A 139 21.15 -9.45 0.05
C VAL A 139 22.23 -8.50 0.52
N SER A 140 21.84 -7.29 0.94
CA SER A 140 22.74 -6.36 1.61
C SER A 140 21.96 -5.44 2.53
N LYS A 141 22.66 -4.95 3.56
CA LYS A 141 22.19 -3.92 4.47
C LYS A 141 23.30 -2.89 4.56
N SER A 142 22.99 -1.63 4.30
CA SER A 142 23.87 -0.50 4.61
C SER A 142 23.18 0.40 5.63
N GLN A 143 24.00 1.09 6.40
CA GLN A 143 23.56 2.17 7.27
C GLN A 143 24.33 3.40 6.85
N ASP A 144 23.59 4.39 6.37
CA ASP A 144 24.13 5.67 5.95
C ASP A 144 23.71 6.70 6.99
N GLN A 145 24.62 7.57 7.40
CA GLN A 145 24.28 8.72 8.23
C GLN A 145 24.07 9.92 7.31
N GLU A 146 22.87 10.50 7.34
CA GLU A 146 22.58 11.73 6.64
C GLU A 146 22.58 12.88 7.63
N VAL A 147 23.60 13.74 7.52
CA VAL A 147 23.72 14.96 8.33
C VAL A 147 22.68 15.95 7.83
N GLN A 148 21.85 16.43 8.75
CA GLN A 148 20.86 17.45 8.43
C GLN A 148 21.52 18.83 8.47
N LEU A 149 21.27 19.62 7.43
CA LEU A 149 21.75 20.99 7.32
C LEU A 149 20.63 21.97 7.68
N CYS A 150 21.01 23.10 8.26
CA CYS A 150 20.11 24.20 8.51
C CYS A 150 19.54 24.70 7.16
N PRO A 151 18.21 24.75 6.98
CA PRO A 151 17.61 25.18 5.72
C PRO A 151 17.86 26.66 5.41
N VAL A 152 18.26 27.47 6.40
CA VAL A 152 18.49 28.91 6.24
C VAL A 152 19.93 29.22 5.86
N CYS A 153 20.92 28.60 6.52
CA CYS A 153 22.33 28.94 6.35
C CYS A 153 23.20 27.81 5.80
N GLY A 154 22.66 26.60 5.65
CA GLY A 154 23.41 25.41 5.21
C GLY A 154 24.39 24.85 6.24
N GLY A 155 24.46 25.44 7.44
CA GLY A 155 25.31 24.96 8.53
C GLY A 155 24.83 23.61 9.08
N ARG A 156 25.75 22.83 9.66
CA ARG A 156 25.43 21.56 10.33
C ARG A 156 24.59 21.81 11.58
N LEU A 157 23.56 21.00 11.80
CA LEU A 157 22.72 21.06 12.99
C LEU A 157 23.30 20.19 14.10
N TRP A 158 23.21 20.68 15.35
CA TRP A 158 23.68 19.98 16.54
C TRP A 158 22.53 19.80 17.52
N VAL A 159 22.49 18.64 18.17
CA VAL A 159 21.64 18.37 19.32
C VAL A 159 22.37 18.89 20.55
N LEU A 160 21.67 19.71 21.34
CA LEU A 160 22.15 20.16 22.63
C LEU A 160 21.58 19.25 23.71
N ASP A 161 22.33 19.05 24.79
CA ASP A 161 21.79 18.41 25.99
C ASP A 161 20.85 19.36 26.76
N ARG A 162 20.39 18.92 27.94
CA ARG A 162 19.48 19.72 28.77
C ARG A 162 20.10 21.01 29.27
N ASP A 163 21.42 21.05 29.44
CA ASP A 163 22.17 22.19 29.98
C ASP A 163 22.65 23.15 28.86
N GLY A 164 22.41 22.79 27.60
CA GLY A 164 22.73 23.59 26.43
C GLY A 164 24.10 23.28 25.81
N GLU A 165 24.78 22.24 26.29
CA GLU A 165 26.08 21.81 25.77
C GLU A 165 25.91 20.96 24.51
N LEU A 166 26.90 21.00 23.61
CA LEU A 166 26.89 20.20 22.38
C LEU A 166 26.94 18.71 22.72
N PHE A 167 25.87 17.99 22.40
CA PHE A 167 25.76 16.56 22.68
C PHE A 167 26.15 15.71 21.47
N GLU A 168 25.46 15.86 20.34
CA GLU A 168 25.78 15.14 19.11
C GLU A 168 25.37 15.89 17.85
N LEU A 169 25.95 15.51 16.72
CA LEU A 169 25.54 16.05 15.42
C LEU A 169 24.16 15.51 15.05
N TYR A 170 23.22 16.40 14.72
CA TYR A 170 21.88 16.00 14.31
C TYR A 170 21.94 15.30 12.95
N SER A 171 21.78 13.97 12.98
CA SER A 171 21.87 13.11 11.81
C SER A 171 20.77 12.06 11.81
N LEU A 172 20.30 11.70 10.63
CA LEU A 172 19.37 10.60 10.44
C LEU A 172 20.14 9.35 10.06
N THR A 173 19.93 8.27 10.82
CA THR A 173 20.47 6.95 10.46
C THR A 173 19.52 6.28 9.46
N ILE A 174 19.93 6.24 8.20
CA ILE A 174 19.18 5.60 7.12
C ILE A 174 19.65 4.17 6.99
N THR A 175 18.79 3.22 7.33
CA THR A 175 19.06 1.80 7.06
C THR A 175 18.51 1.43 5.69
N ARG A 176 19.39 1.25 4.70
CA ARG A 176 19.02 0.72 3.39
C ARG A 176 19.15 -0.79 3.39
N ARG A 177 18.13 -1.48 2.89
CA ARG A 177 18.13 -2.94 2.73
C ARG A 177 17.83 -3.26 1.28
N HIS A 178 18.74 -3.97 0.62
CA HIS A 178 18.50 -4.48 -0.72
C HIS A 178 17.98 -5.90 -0.62
N PHE A 179 16.88 -6.16 -1.32
CA PHE A 179 16.24 -7.46 -1.34
C PHE A 179 16.31 -8.05 -2.74
N LYS A 180 16.56 -9.37 -2.83
CA LYS A 180 16.33 -10.15 -4.05
C LYS A 180 15.15 -11.09 -3.83
N PHE A 181 14.37 -11.31 -4.89
CA PHE A 181 13.30 -12.29 -4.87
C PHE A 181 13.88 -13.71 -4.75
N LYS A 182 13.27 -14.56 -3.92
CA LYS A 182 13.62 -15.98 -3.84
C LYS A 182 13.21 -16.65 -5.16
N VAL A 183 14.19 -16.95 -6.00
CA VAL A 183 13.99 -17.60 -7.31
C VAL A 183 13.36 -19.01 -7.18
N THR A 184 13.29 -19.57 -5.96
CA THR A 184 12.82 -20.94 -5.69
C THR A 184 11.30 -21.17 -5.75
N GLN A 185 10.45 -20.15 -5.90
CA GLN A 185 9.03 -20.39 -6.15
C GLN A 185 8.70 -20.28 -7.63
N LYS A 186 8.59 -21.46 -8.27
CA LYS A 186 8.00 -21.75 -9.59
C LYS A 186 8.19 -20.63 -10.62
N ARG A 187 9.14 -20.84 -11.53
CA ARG A 187 9.22 -20.19 -12.86
C ARG A 187 7.83 -19.70 -13.27
N LEU A 188 7.61 -18.39 -13.22
CA LEU A 188 6.41 -17.73 -13.76
C LEU A 188 6.51 -17.84 -15.29
N GLU A 189 6.51 -19.07 -15.80
CA GLU A 189 6.32 -19.33 -17.22
C GLU A 189 4.94 -18.76 -17.57
N PRO A 190 4.85 -17.81 -18.52
CA PRO A 190 3.56 -17.43 -19.04
C PRO A 190 2.89 -18.70 -19.54
N LYS A 191 1.81 -19.14 -18.88
CA LYS A 191 1.01 -20.25 -19.42
C LYS A 191 0.58 -19.82 -20.82
N LYS A 192 1.09 -20.50 -21.86
CA LYS A 192 0.62 -20.32 -23.23
C LYS A 192 -0.91 -20.33 -23.16
N ARG A 193 -1.55 -19.25 -23.64
CA ARG A 193 -3.02 -19.20 -23.76
C ARG A 193 -3.42 -20.42 -24.58
N VAL A 194 -4.05 -21.40 -23.94
CA VAL A 194 -4.74 -22.47 -24.67
C VAL A 194 -5.87 -21.77 -25.43
N PRO A 195 -5.92 -21.84 -26.76
CA PRO A 195 -7.05 -21.31 -27.51
C PRO A 195 -8.32 -21.93 -26.95
N LYS A 196 -9.31 -21.10 -26.60
CA LYS A 196 -10.64 -21.60 -26.27
C LYS A 196 -11.16 -22.31 -27.51
N ILE A 197 -11.20 -23.65 -27.48
CA ILE A 197 -11.97 -24.42 -28.45
C ILE A 197 -13.42 -23.95 -28.28
N HIS A 198 -13.95 -23.25 -29.27
CA HIS A 198 -15.38 -23.01 -29.36
C HIS A 198 -16.04 -24.36 -29.64
N SER A 199 -16.59 -24.98 -28.60
CA SER A 199 -17.52 -26.10 -28.73
C SER A 199 -18.80 -25.55 -29.35
N GLY A 200 -18.83 -25.50 -30.68
CA GLY A 200 -19.94 -24.92 -31.42
C GLY A 200 -19.87 -25.26 -32.90
N ASP A 201 -19.74 -26.55 -33.24
CA ASP A 201 -20.27 -27.05 -34.51
C ASP A 201 -20.46 -28.58 -34.47
N THR A 202 -21.40 -29.07 -33.65
CA THR A 202 -21.99 -30.40 -33.85
C THR A 202 -23.14 -30.28 -34.84
N ARG A 203 -22.82 -30.00 -36.11
CA ARG A 203 -23.76 -30.23 -37.21
C ARG A 203 -23.91 -31.72 -37.43
N HIS A 204 -25.09 -32.22 -37.08
CA HIS A 204 -25.73 -33.37 -37.70
C HIS A 204 -25.35 -33.53 -39.18
N LYS A 205 -24.63 -34.60 -39.51
CA LYS A 205 -24.88 -35.34 -40.75
C LYS A 205 -24.87 -36.82 -40.41
N GLY A 206 -26.07 -37.39 -40.46
CA GLY A 206 -26.29 -38.80 -40.23
C GLY A 206 -25.92 -39.66 -41.43
N ARG A 207 -26.15 -40.95 -41.16
CA ARG A 207 -26.40 -42.09 -42.05
C ARG A 207 -25.21 -42.99 -42.45
N ARG A 208 -25.39 -44.22 -41.94
CA ARG A 208 -25.38 -45.52 -42.64
C ARG A 208 -23.98 -46.06 -42.91
N ASN A 209 -23.55 -47.05 -42.14
CA ASN A 209 -23.91 -48.47 -42.21
C ASN A 209 -22.89 -49.23 -43.08
N VAL A 210 -22.34 -50.26 -42.45
CA VAL A 210 -22.20 -51.62 -42.96
C VAL A 210 -20.84 -52.01 -43.60
N TYR A 211 -20.31 -53.07 -42.99
CA TYR A 211 -19.12 -53.92 -43.20
C TYR A 211 -17.77 -53.36 -42.78
#